data_AF-A0A1V9VBU3-F1
#
_entry.id   AF-A0A1V9VBU3-F1
#
_cell.length_a   1.000
_cell.length_b   1.000
_cell.length_c   1.000
_cell.angle_alpha   90.00
_cell.angle_beta   90.00
_cell.angle_gamma   90.00
#
_symmetry.space_group_name_H-M   'P 1'
#
loop_
_entity.id
_entity.type
_entity.pdbx_description
1 polymer ?
#
loop_
_entity_poly.entity_id
_entity_poly.type
_entity_poly.pdbx_seq_one_letter_code
_entity_poly.pdbx_strand_id
1 'polypeptide(L)' 'MKNYNISIIKGDGIGPEIVDEAIKVLNAVAKKCDFTLSYKEYLMGGIAIDTTGVPLPEETV' A
#
# COMPACT_ATOMS: atom_id res chain seq x y z
N MET A 1 10.04 -19.15 -7.52
CA MET A 1 10.04 -17.69 -7.30
C MET A 1 9.20 -17.40 -6.06
N LYS A 2 9.75 -16.74 -5.04
CA LYS A 2 8.98 -16.41 -3.81
C LYS A 2 8.00 -15.28 -4.10
N ASN A 3 6.81 -15.33 -3.51
CA ASN A 3 5.83 -14.25 -3.59
C ASN A 3 5.55 -13.68 -2.19
N TYR A 4 5.51 -12.36 -2.06
CA TYR A 4 5.16 -11.67 -0.82
C TYR A 4 3.88 -10.85 -1.01
N ASN A 5 2.94 -10.97 -0.07
CA ASN A 5 1.73 -10.15 -0.06
C ASN A 5 1.98 -8.91 0.78
N ILE A 6 1.72 -7.74 0.21
CA ILE A 6 1.98 -6.44 0.84
C ILE A 6 0.68 -5.66 0.91
N SER A 7 0.24 -5.35 2.13
CA SER A 7 -0.83 -4.37 2.35
C SER A 7 -0.28 -2.97 2.13
N ILE A 8 -0.93 -2.20 1.27
CA ILE A 8 -0.55 -0.82 0.93
C ILE A 8 -1.55 0.13 1.57
N ILE A 9 -1.06 1.03 2.41
CA ILE A 9 -1.84 2.10 3.01
C ILE A 9 -1.22 3.41 2.54
N LYS A 10 -1.91 4.11 1.63
CA LYS A 10 -1.43 5.39 1.07
C LYS A 10 -1.62 6.56 2.03
N GLY A 11 -2.66 6.49 2.88
CA GLY A 11 -2.95 7.50 3.88
C GLY A 11 -3.26 8.87 3.26
N ASP A 12 -2.85 9.93 3.97
CA ASP A 12 -3.24 11.32 3.70
C ASP A 12 -2.07 12.21 3.26
N GLY A 13 -2.39 13.43 2.83
CA GLY A 13 -1.40 14.43 2.45
C GLY A 13 -0.53 13.95 1.29
N ILE A 14 0.79 13.96 1.47
CA ILE A 14 1.76 13.49 0.46
C ILE A 14 1.89 11.96 0.41
N GLY A 15 1.22 11.23 1.32
CA GLY A 15 1.34 9.78 1.44
C GLY A 15 1.12 9.03 0.12
N PRO A 16 0.02 9.27 -0.62
CA PRO A 16 -0.23 8.62 -1.91
C PRO A 16 0.90 8.81 -2.93
N GLU A 17 1.41 10.04 -3.06
CA GLU A 17 2.47 10.38 -4.02
C GLU A 17 3.77 9.63 -3.70
N ILE A 18 4.17 9.60 -2.42
CA ILE A 18 5.43 8.97 -2.00
C ILE A 18 5.32 7.43 -2.04
N VAL A 19 4.16 6.88 -1.68
CA VAL A 19 3.93 5.42 -1.70
C VAL A 19 3.93 4.89 -3.13
N ASP A 20 3.37 5.62 -4.09
CA ASP A 20 3.39 5.23 -5.51
C ASP A 20 4.83 5.15 -6.04
N GLU A 21 5.72 6.06 -5.63
CA GLU A 21 7.15 5.98 -5.98
C GLU A 21 7.86 4.81 -5.27
N ALA A 22 7.51 4.52 -4.01
CA ALA A 22 8.05 3.37 -3.29
C ALA A 22 7.70 2.05 -3.99
N ILE A 23 6.47 1.91 -4.51
CA ILE A 23 6.03 0.74 -5.29
C ILE A 23 6.89 0.56 -6.56
N LYS A 24 7.29 1.64 -7.24
CA LYS A 24 8.18 1.55 -8.41
C LYS A 24 9.55 0.97 -8.03
N VAL A 25 10.12 1.42 -6.90
CA VAL A 25 11.40 0.88 -6.40
C VAL A 25 11.25 -0.59 -6.00
N LEU A 26 10.19 -0.95 -5.28
CA LEU A 26 9.90 -2.33 -4.90
C LEU A 26 9.79 -3.25 -6.12
N ASN A 27 9.09 -2.82 -7.17
CA ASN A 27 8.97 -3.57 -8.41
C ASN A 27 10.32 -3.76 -9.13
N ALA A 28 11.18 -2.74 -9.11
CA ALA A 28 12.53 -2.84 -9.67
C ALA A 28 13.40 -3.85 -8.90
N VAL A 29 13.33 -3.84 -7.57
CA VAL A 29 14.06 -4.78 -6.71
C VAL A 29 13.54 -6.21 -6.87
N ALA A 30 12.22 -6.39 -6.88
CA ALA A 30 11.57 -7.69 -7.11
C ALA A 30 12.06 -8.34 -8.41
N LYS A 31 12.07 -7.55 -9.50
CA LYS A 31 12.62 -7.97 -10.80
C LYS A 31 14.12 -8.30 -10.73
N LYS A 32 14.92 -7.50 -10.03
CA LYS A 32 16.38 -7.68 -9.93
C LYS A 32 16.78 -8.91 -9.11
N CYS A 33 15.98 -9.26 -8.10
CA CYS A 33 16.28 -10.26 -7.09
C CYS A 33 15.45 -11.56 -7.23
N ASP A 34 14.70 -11.71 -8.33
CA ASP A 34 13.91 -12.91 -8.66
C ASP A 34 12.87 -13.30 -7.57
N PHE A 35 12.06 -12.32 -7.15
CA PHE A 35 10.86 -12.55 -6.36
C PHE A 35 9.69 -11.70 -6.88
N THR A 36 8.48 -12.01 -6.46
CA THR A 36 7.28 -11.26 -6.83
C THR A 36 6.60 -10.63 -5.62
N LEU A 37 5.83 -9.59 -5.89
CA LEU A 37 5.06 -8.84 -4.91
C LEU A 37 3.60 -8.76 -5.37
N SER A 38 2.69 -9.09 -4.46
CA SER A 38 1.25 -8.89 -4.64
C SER A 38 0.80 -7.77 -3.71
N TYR A 39 0.20 -6.73 -4.26
CA TYR A 39 -0.26 -5.58 -3.49
C TYR A 39 -1.78 -5.63 -3.29
N LYS A 40 -2.24 -5.30 -2.09
CA LYS A 40 -3.65 -4.96 -1.83
C LYS A 40 -3.70 -3.62 -1.11
N GLU A 41 -4.42 -2.65 -1.67
CA GLU A 41 -4.59 -1.33 -1.07
C GLU A 41 -5.70 -1.34 -0.02
N TYR A 42 -5.51 -0.55 1.04
CA TYR A 42 -6.42 -0.38 2.16
C TYR A 42 -6.49 1.10 2.58
N LEU A 43 -7.59 1.47 3.24
CA LEU A 43 -7.82 2.82 3.74
C LEU A 43 -7.38 2.95 5.20
N MET A 44 -6.65 4.01 5.54
CA MET A 44 -6.36 4.36 6.93
C MET A 44 -6.17 5.87 7.04
N GLY A 45 -6.51 6.45 8.19
CA GLY A 45 -6.33 7.87 8.45
C GLY A 45 -7.51 8.73 8.00
N GLY A 46 -7.25 9.97 7.61
CA GLY A 46 -8.25 10.95 7.16
C GLY A 46 -9.05 10.46 5.97
N ILE A 47 -8.41 9.87 4.97
CA ILE A 47 -9.06 9.31 3.78
C ILE A 47 -10.04 8.19 4.14
N ALA A 48 -9.73 7.42 5.19
CA ALA A 48 -10.63 6.42 5.72
C ALA A 48 -11.82 7.05 6.45
N ILE A 49 -11.61 8.10 7.24
CA ILE A 49 -12.70 8.86 7.86
C ILE A 49 -13.62 9.43 6.78
N ASP A 50 -13.06 10.09 5.77
CA ASP A 50 -13.83 10.74 4.70
C ASP A 50 -14.65 9.73 3.89
N THR A 51 -14.12 8.53 3.69
CA THR A 51 -14.75 7.49 2.86
C THR A 51 -15.72 6.60 3.66
N THR A 52 -15.38 6.28 4.90
CA THR A 52 -16.05 5.21 5.69
C THR A 52 -16.62 5.69 7.02
N GLY A 53 -16.31 6.92 7.43
CA GLY A 53 -16.68 7.48 8.73
C GLY A 53 -15.79 7.03 9.90
N VAL A 54 -14.82 6.13 9.68
CA VAL A 54 -13.89 5.66 10.72
C VAL A 54 -12.43 5.72 10.23
N PRO A 55 -11.46 6.05 11.09
CA PRO A 55 -10.06 6.19 10.68
C PRO A 55 -9.35 4.87 10.39
N LEU A 56 -9.91 3.75 10.86
CA LEU A 56 -9.38 2.41 10.64
C LEU A 56 -10.56 1.45 10.40
N PRO A 57 -10.97 1.23 9.15
CA PRO A 57 -12.01 0.29 8.80
C PRO A 57 -11.61 -1.14 9.17
N GLU A 58 -12.57 -1.99 9.54
CA GLU A 58 -12.31 -3.39 9.93
C GLU A 58 -11.60 -4.17 8.81
N GLU A 59 -11.88 -3.89 7.53
CA GLU A 59 -11.16 -4.52 6.40
C GLU A 59 -9.64 -4.25 6.41
N THR A 60 -9.19 -3.17 7.06
CA THR A 60 -7.77 -2.80 7.09
C THR A 60 -6.98 -3.54 8.20
N VAL A 61 -7.67 -4.12 9.18
CA VAL A 61 -7.08 -4.88 10.32
C VAL A 61 -6.85 -6.33 9.91
#